data_AF-A0A429U0U4-F1
#
_entry.id   AF-A0A429U0U4-F1
#
_cell.length_a   1.000
_cell.length_b   1.000
_cell.length_c   1.000
_cell.angle_alpha   90.00
_cell.angle_beta   90.00
_cell.angle_gamma   90.00
#
_symmetry.space_group_name_H-M   'P 1'
#
loop_
_entity.id
_entity.type
_entity.pdbx_description
1 polymer ?
#
loop_
_entity_poly.entity_id
_entity_poly.type
_entity_poly.pdbx_seq_one_letter_code
_entity_poly.pdbx_strand_id
1 'polypeptide(L)'
;MRHGTDVTENGLRHLLNEWDPIGVADEVRDEYDCMLAPLLQRLRNGAGTAEIGAFLRQELEEHFGLTPAPSDPEAMAARLTSWWTAAEAGDPGRV
;
A
#
# COMPACT_ATOMS: atom_id res chain seq x y z
N MET A 1 -15.70 -10.21 15.65
CA MET A 1 -14.81 -9.05 15.92
C MET A 1 -13.59 -9.22 15.03
N ARG A 2 -13.52 -8.46 13.92
CA ARG A 2 -12.38 -8.46 12.97
C ARG A 2 -11.67 -7.10 13.03
N HIS A 3 -11.33 -6.62 14.22
CA HIS A 3 -10.83 -5.25 14.38
C HIS A 3 -9.39 -5.07 13.85
N GLY A 4 -8.60 -6.15 13.77
CA GLY A 4 -7.23 -6.09 13.26
C GLY A 4 -7.14 -5.86 11.76
N THR A 5 -7.93 -6.56 10.94
CA THR A 5 -7.88 -6.42 9.47
C THR A 5 -8.39 -5.07 8.98
N ASP A 6 -9.46 -4.58 9.60
CA ASP A 6 -10.16 -3.38 9.13
C ASP A 6 -9.36 -2.10 9.46
N VAL A 7 -8.58 -2.11 10.55
CA VAL A 7 -7.66 -1.00 10.90
C VAL A 7 -6.49 -0.94 9.93
N THR A 8 -5.96 -2.09 9.55
CA THR A 8 -4.84 -2.19 8.60
C THR A 8 -5.27 -1.84 7.17
N GLU A 9 -6.47 -2.25 6.74
CA GLU A 9 -7.04 -1.86 5.44
C GLU A 9 -7.29 -0.36 5.36
N ASN A 10 -7.89 0.24 6.39
CA ASN A 10 -8.14 1.68 6.41
C ASN A 10 -6.82 2.49 6.48
N GLY A 11 -5.82 2.02 7.23
CA GLY A 11 -4.51 2.65 7.26
C GLY A 11 -3.80 2.60 5.91
N LEU A 12 -3.86 1.44 5.24
CA LEU A 12 -3.29 1.30 3.90
C LEU A 12 -4.01 2.16 2.86
N ARG A 13 -5.35 2.19 2.88
CA ARG A 13 -6.15 3.07 2.02
C ARG A 13 -5.75 4.53 2.20
N HIS A 14 -5.56 4.96 3.45
CA HIS A 14 -5.14 6.33 3.72
C HIS A 14 -3.77 6.64 3.10
N LEU A 15 -2.79 5.75 3.22
CA LEU A 15 -1.46 5.94 2.63
C LEU A 15 -1.49 6.01 1.10
N LEU A 16 -2.33 5.19 0.44
CA LEU A 16 -2.50 5.23 -1.01
C LEU A 16 -3.23 6.49 -1.47
N ASN A 17 -4.26 6.92 -0.75
CA ASN A 17 -4.97 8.17 -1.04
C ASN A 17 -4.10 9.41 -0.79
N GLU A 18 -3.11 9.34 0.10
CA GLU A 18 -2.13 10.43 0.27
C GLU A 18 -1.06 10.43 -0.82
N TRP A 19 -0.73 9.27 -1.37
CA TRP A 19 0.20 9.16 -2.49
C TRP A 19 -0.40 9.76 -3.76
N ASP A 20 -1.67 9.40 -4.01
CA ASP A 20 -2.52 9.88 -5.09
C ASP A 20 -1.83 10.05 -6.46
N PRO A 21 -1.24 8.98 -7.02
CA PRO A 21 -0.50 9.07 -8.28
C PRO A 21 -1.37 9.51 -9.49
N ILE A 22 -2.70 9.35 -9.41
CA ILE A 22 -3.65 9.77 -10.45
C ILE A 22 -4.19 11.18 -10.17
N GLY A 23 -4.25 11.61 -8.91
CA GLY A 23 -4.80 12.91 -8.51
C GLY A 23 -6.31 12.92 -8.26
N VAL A 24 -6.91 11.78 -7.92
CA VAL A 24 -8.37 11.61 -7.78
C VAL A 24 -8.81 11.29 -6.36
N ALA A 25 -7.89 11.25 -5.39
CA ALA A 25 -8.21 10.82 -4.02
C ALA A 25 -9.27 11.71 -3.32
N ASP A 26 -9.37 12.99 -3.72
CA ASP A 26 -10.37 13.92 -3.21
C ASP A 26 -11.77 13.70 -3.83
N GLU A 27 -11.84 13.08 -5.01
CA GLU A 27 -13.09 12.80 -5.73
C GLU A 27 -13.58 11.36 -5.52
N VAL A 28 -12.65 10.40 -5.51
CA VAL A 28 -12.90 8.96 -5.47
C VAL A 28 -11.97 8.33 -4.43
N ARG A 29 -12.50 8.11 -3.22
CA ARG A 29 -11.70 7.63 -2.08
C ARG A 29 -11.36 6.14 -2.10
N ASP A 30 -12.00 5.37 -2.97
CA ASP A 30 -11.86 3.93 -3.14
C ASP A 30 -11.15 3.54 -4.45
N GLU A 31 -10.63 4.52 -5.21
CA GLU A 31 -9.93 4.26 -6.48
C GLU A 31 -8.78 3.24 -6.31
N TYR A 32 -8.03 3.40 -5.23
CA TYR A 32 -6.87 2.57 -4.93
C TYR A 32 -7.22 1.29 -4.15
N ASP A 33 -8.51 1.00 -3.91
CA ASP A 33 -8.95 -0.16 -3.13
C ASP A 33 -8.56 -1.49 -3.78
N CYS A 34 -8.43 -1.51 -5.11
CA CYS A 34 -7.99 -2.66 -5.87
C CYS A 34 -6.59 -3.15 -5.46
N MET A 35 -5.72 -2.25 -5.00
CA MET A 35 -4.36 -2.57 -4.56
C MET A 35 -4.30 -3.02 -3.11
N LEU A 36 -5.33 -2.78 -2.29
CA LEU A 36 -5.30 -3.05 -0.84
C LEU A 36 -5.08 -4.53 -0.53
N ALA A 37 -5.93 -5.41 -1.06
CA ALA A 37 -5.82 -6.83 -0.78
C ALA A 37 -4.48 -7.44 -1.28
N PRO A 38 -4.04 -7.18 -2.52
CA PRO A 38 -2.73 -7.63 -3.01
C PRO A 38 -1.53 -7.11 -2.19
N LEU A 39 -1.56 -5.85 -1.73
CA LEU A 39 -0.50 -5.26 -0.90
C LEU A 39 -0.47 -5.88 0.50
N LEU A 40 -1.63 -6.01 1.15
CA LEU A 40 -1.72 -6.62 2.47
C LEU A 40 -1.26 -8.07 2.47
N GLN A 41 -1.60 -8.83 1.43
CA GLN A 41 -1.11 -10.19 1.29
C GLN A 41 0.41 -10.24 1.21
N ARG A 42 1.03 -9.38 0.40
CA ARG A 42 2.50 -9.29 0.26
C ARG A 42 3.16 -8.89 1.58
N LEU A 43 2.66 -7.85 2.24
CA LEU A 43 3.17 -7.39 3.53
C LEU A 43 3.08 -8.48 4.61
N ARG A 44 1.95 -9.21 4.67
CA ARG A 44 1.78 -10.36 5.59
C ARG A 44 2.74 -11.51 5.28
N ASN A 45 3.10 -11.69 4.01
CA ASN A 45 4.07 -12.70 3.60
C ASN A 45 5.53 -12.25 3.77
N GLY A 46 5.77 -11.04 4.29
CA GLY A 46 7.12 -10.51 4.52
C GLY A 46 7.77 -9.91 3.27
N ALA A 47 6.98 -9.50 2.28
CA ALA A 47 7.51 -8.82 1.09
C ALA A 47 8.30 -7.56 1.48
N GLY A 48 9.50 -7.44 0.92
CA GLY A 48 10.35 -6.28 1.14
C GLY A 48 10.02 -5.11 0.21
N THR A 49 10.66 -3.96 0.45
CA THR A 49 10.47 -2.72 -0.32
C THR A 49 10.64 -2.90 -1.83
N ALA A 50 11.60 -3.70 -2.29
CA ALA A 50 11.82 -3.92 -3.73
C ALA A 50 10.63 -4.65 -4.39
N GLU A 51 10.05 -5.64 -3.72
CA GLU A 51 8.90 -6.39 -4.23
C GLU A 51 7.64 -5.52 -4.25
N ILE A 52 7.42 -4.75 -3.18
CA ILE A 52 6.30 -3.81 -3.10
C ILE A 52 6.45 -2.71 -4.17
N GLY A 53 7.64 -2.17 -4.38
CA GLY A 53 7.89 -1.14 -5.39
C GLY A 53 7.68 -1.64 -6.81
N ALA A 54 8.12 -2.87 -7.11
CA ALA A 54 7.87 -3.50 -8.39
C ALA A 54 6.37 -3.71 -8.64
N PHE A 55 5.63 -4.16 -7.62
CA PHE A 55 4.17 -4.30 -7.70
C PHE A 55 3.48 -2.96 -7.96
N LEU A 56 3.81 -1.91 -7.20
CA LEU A 56 3.22 -0.59 -7.38
C LEU A 56 3.51 -0.02 -8.77
N ARG A 57 4.73 -0.17 -9.28
CA ARG A 57 5.08 0.24 -10.63
C ARG A 57 4.25 -0.51 -11.67
N GLN A 58 4.13 -1.82 -11.53
CA GLN A 58 3.36 -2.64 -12.48
C GLN A 58 1.87 -2.24 -12.49
N GLU A 59 1.25 -2.03 -11.32
CA GLU A 59 -0.14 -1.56 -11.26
C GLU A 59 -0.29 -0.18 -11.93
N LEU A 60 0.62 0.75 -11.66
CA LEU A 60 0.59 2.06 -12.30
C LEU A 60 0.71 1.97 -13.83
N GLU A 61 1.61 1.14 -14.35
CA GLU A 61 1.84 0.99 -15.78
C GLU A 61 0.75 0.18 -16.49
N GLU A 62 0.39 -0.98 -15.95
CA GLU A 62 -0.50 -1.94 -16.61
C GLU A 62 -1.98 -1.69 -16.32
N HIS A 63 -2.32 -1.27 -15.11
CA HIS A 63 -3.71 -1.11 -14.69
C HIS A 63 -4.18 0.35 -14.84
N PHE A 64 -3.36 1.31 -14.42
CA PHE A 64 -3.69 2.74 -14.52
C PHE A 64 -3.17 3.41 -15.79
N GLY A 65 -2.30 2.76 -16.56
CA GLY A 65 -1.75 3.32 -17.81
C GLY A 65 -0.85 4.53 -17.60
N LEU A 66 -0.29 4.69 -16.40
CA LEU A 66 0.62 5.77 -16.03
C LEU A 66 2.07 5.42 -16.35
N THR A 67 2.93 6.44 -16.38
CA THR A 67 4.39 6.25 -16.49
C THR A 67 5.07 6.98 -15.34
N PRO A 68 5.07 6.41 -14.13
CA PRO A 68 5.66 7.05 -12.96
C PRO A 68 7.18 7.13 -13.08
N ALA A 69 7.78 8.14 -12.45
CA ALA A 69 9.23 8.15 -12.26
C ALA A 69 9.63 6.94 -11.40
N PRO A 70 10.73 6.21 -11.71
CA PRO A 70 11.10 5.00 -10.97
C PRO A 70 11.16 5.17 -9.45
N SER A 71 11.58 6.35 -8.99
CA SER A 71 11.72 6.70 -7.57
C SER A 71 10.40 6.85 -6.83
N ASP A 72 9.29 7.12 -7.53
CA ASP A 72 8.00 7.40 -6.90
C ASP A 72 7.34 6.12 -6.30
N PRO A 73 7.18 5.02 -7.06
CA PRO A 73 6.74 3.74 -6.50
C PRO A 73 7.69 3.18 -5.44
N GLU A 74 9.01 3.42 -5.60
CA GLU A 74 10.03 2.96 -4.65
C GLU A 74 9.94 3.71 -3.30
N ALA A 75 9.71 5.03 -3.33
CA ALA A 75 9.51 5.83 -2.13
C ALA A 75 8.24 5.43 -1.39
N MET A 76 7.14 5.21 -2.12
CA MET A 76 5.90 4.72 -1.52
C MET A 76 6.06 3.31 -0.94
N ALA A 77 6.75 2.42 -1.64
CA ALA A 77 7.05 1.09 -1.11
C ALA A 77 7.84 1.13 0.20
N ALA A 78 8.85 1.99 0.31
CA ALA A 78 9.61 2.17 1.54
C ALA A 78 8.73 2.66 2.70
N ARG A 79 7.83 3.61 2.40
CA ARG A 79 6.84 4.13 3.35
C ARG A 79 5.89 3.03 3.84
N LEU A 80 5.33 2.23 2.92
CA LEU A 80 4.43 1.12 3.24
C LEU A 80 5.11 0.06 4.11
N THR A 81 6.32 -0.36 3.74
CA THR A 81 7.09 -1.34 4.54
C THR A 81 7.38 -0.81 5.93
N SER A 82 7.82 0.46 6.06
CA SER A 82 8.11 1.07 7.36
C SER A 82 6.87 1.19 8.24
N TRP A 83 5.73 1.59 7.67
CA TRP A 83 4.46 1.65 8.39
C TRP A 83 4.02 0.26 8.87
N TRP A 84 4.12 -0.76 8.01
CA TRP A 84 3.77 -2.14 8.36
C TRP A 84 4.61 -2.67 9.53
N THR A 85 5.93 -2.47 9.47
CA THR A 85 6.84 -2.90 10.55
C THR A 85 6.52 -2.19 11.87
N ALA A 86 6.17 -0.90 11.84
CA ALA A 86 5.77 -0.17 13.03
C ALA A 86 4.43 -0.68 13.61
N ALA A 87 3.47 -1.03 12.74
CA ALA A 87 2.21 -1.61 13.16
C ALA A 87 2.39 -3.00 13.82
N GLU A 88 3.23 -3.86 13.26
CA GLU A 88 3.58 -5.16 13.84
C GLU A 88 4.32 -5.02 15.18
N ALA A 89 5.22 -4.02 15.31
CA ALA A 89 5.91 -3.77 16.58
C ALA A 89 4.99 -3.22 17.70
N GLY A 90 3.88 -2.58 17.32
CA GLY A 90 2.88 -2.04 18.24
C GLY A 90 1.76 -3.02 18.62
N ASP A 91 1.65 -4.17 17.93
CA ASP A 91 0.66 -5.23 18.19
C ASP A 91 1.34 -6.51 18.73
N PRO A 92 1.64 -6.59 20.04
CA PRO A 92 2.32 -7.74 20.63
C PRO A 92 1.48 -9.03 20.65
N GLY A 93 0.27 -9.02 20.07
CA GLY A 93 -0.66 -10.17 20.06
C GLY A 93 -0.60 -11.05 18.80
N ARG A 94 0.25 -10.72 17.82
CA ARG A 94 0.28 -11.41 16.52
C ARG A 94 1.39 -12.47 16.44
N VAL A 95 1.16 -13.61 17.09
CA VAL A 95 1.93 -14.86 16.90
C VAL A 95 1.00 -16.02 16.59
#